data_AF-A0AA38NKF8-F1
#
_entry.id   AF-A0AA38NKF8-F1
#
_cell.length_a   1.000
_cell.length_b   1.000
_cell.length_c   1.000
_cell.angle_alpha   90.00
_cell.angle_beta   90.00
_cell.angle_gamma   90.00
#
_symmetry.space_group_name_H-M   'P 1'
#
loop_
_entity.id
_entity.type
_entity.pdbx_description
1 polymer ?
#
loop_
_entity_poly.entity_id
_entity_poly.type
_entity_poly.pdbx_seq_one_letter_code
_entity_poly.pdbx_strand_id
1 'polypeptide(L)'
;MSSLLEWPQVARDVVAEREASIPADLRLFPEFLARYPAGSDVLDAAAASGLMSEKELQLTDPSNDATAILSAIKTKNATAVEVLTAFMKRAAIAHQLLCCLTQVFFEEGLARAKELDEYYEKTGHLIGPLHGLPISVKDHLGLKGKRATGGFSGDLDRLISTEHAPVNQILWDAGCVFYCKTTLPQSIMHLETHSFWGQTLNPHNTGLTSGGSSGGCGALVAFGGSPLSIGTDIGGSLRSPASCCGIYTLKPTTKRLPSNSLRGCSSVPGNEAIIATCGPLARSSRDIVLFFQVILEVQPWLQNMSLVPLPWKPEGVRWSGSGGKIRLGVMWDDGNVLPQPPVRRALNAMVAALRKTGNFDIMDYNPKYHQELTVMAQSLYFTDGGASVRARAAATGEPLCDLTEWVITLPGVKDRSSHQLWELLLERDALRAKYYLHWNTQNIDVLLCPAQYGAAQPLQTTKYWGYTSVFNCVDFPAAVFPTGLKANASLDPKDSDSREPWSEADAYSAAIYDPLLSNNAPLSLQLVSKRHADEVVMQALQEIETVLPLRD
;
A
#
# COMPACT_ATOMS: atom_id res chain seq x y z
N MET A 1 -26.21 -29.43 -9.74
CA MET A 1 -26.32 -28.02 -10.15
C MET A 1 -26.62 -27.25 -8.88
N SER A 2 -25.58 -26.76 -8.19
CA SER A 2 -25.80 -25.84 -7.06
C SER A 2 -26.43 -24.58 -7.63
N SER A 3 -27.51 -24.08 -7.03
CA SER A 3 -28.06 -22.77 -7.38
C SER A 3 -26.96 -21.74 -7.13
N LEU A 4 -26.24 -21.34 -8.18
CA LEU A 4 -25.26 -20.27 -8.09
C LEU A 4 -26.03 -19.03 -7.63
N LEU A 5 -25.75 -18.61 -6.40
CA LEU A 5 -26.36 -17.42 -5.83
C LEU A 5 -25.94 -16.23 -6.71
N GLU A 6 -26.91 -15.50 -7.24
CA GLU A 6 -26.69 -14.32 -8.07
C GLU A 6 -26.52 -13.07 -7.18
N TRP A 7 -26.05 -11.98 -7.77
CA TRP A 7 -26.04 -10.67 -7.11
C TRP A 7 -27.45 -10.26 -6.66
N PRO A 8 -27.61 -9.63 -5.47
CA PRO A 8 -26.59 -9.33 -4.46
C PRO A 8 -26.43 -10.43 -3.40
N GLN A 9 -27.15 -11.54 -3.49
CA GLN A 9 -27.24 -12.52 -2.40
C GLN A 9 -25.87 -13.15 -2.10
N VAL A 10 -25.12 -13.55 -3.12
CA VAL A 10 -23.77 -14.12 -2.97
C VAL A 10 -22.81 -13.19 -2.21
N ALA A 11 -22.90 -11.88 -2.46
CA ALA A 11 -22.08 -10.88 -1.77
C ALA A 11 -22.53 -10.71 -0.30
N ARG A 12 -23.84 -10.69 -0.04
CA ARG A 12 -24.37 -10.61 1.34
C ARG A 12 -23.97 -11.82 2.16
N ASP A 13 -24.04 -13.02 1.59
CA ASP A 13 -23.75 -14.26 2.29
C ASP A 13 -22.27 -14.32 2.72
N VAL A 14 -21.35 -13.97 1.83
CA VAL A 14 -19.91 -13.98 2.20
C VAL A 14 -19.54 -12.84 3.15
N VAL A 15 -20.19 -11.67 3.05
CA VAL A 15 -20.01 -10.60 4.02
C VAL A 15 -20.52 -11.04 5.39
N ALA A 16 -21.68 -11.71 5.45
CA ALA A 16 -22.19 -12.28 6.69
C ALA A 16 -21.29 -13.39 7.25
N GLU A 17 -20.70 -14.24 6.40
CA GLU A 17 -19.68 -15.24 6.78
C GLU A 17 -18.47 -14.56 7.45
N ARG A 18 -17.97 -13.47 6.85
CA ARG A 18 -16.87 -12.67 7.41
C ARG A 18 -17.25 -12.09 8.77
N GLU A 19 -18.41 -11.44 8.91
CA GLU A 19 -18.83 -10.88 10.20
C GLU A 19 -19.00 -11.98 11.27
N ALA A 20 -19.55 -13.14 10.88
CA ALA A 20 -19.72 -14.27 11.77
C ALA A 20 -18.39 -14.87 12.24
N SER A 21 -17.33 -14.75 11.44
CA SER A 21 -15.98 -15.23 11.76
C SER A 21 -15.24 -14.39 12.81
N ILE A 22 -15.74 -13.20 13.16
CA ILE A 22 -15.24 -12.41 14.30
C ILE A 22 -15.73 -13.08 15.61
N PRO A 23 -14.81 -13.46 16.53
CA PRO A 23 -15.17 -14.03 17.82
C PRO A 23 -16.17 -13.16 18.59
N ALA A 24 -17.16 -13.78 19.24
CA ALA A 24 -18.27 -13.06 19.85
C ALA A 24 -17.81 -12.12 20.98
N ASP A 25 -16.76 -12.47 21.70
CA ASP A 25 -16.12 -11.68 22.75
C ASP A 25 -15.30 -10.50 22.22
N LEU A 26 -15.08 -10.42 20.90
CA LEU A 26 -14.39 -9.32 20.22
C LEU A 26 -15.34 -8.40 19.44
N ARG A 27 -16.65 -8.65 19.50
CA ARG A 27 -17.65 -7.81 18.82
C ARG A 27 -17.93 -6.55 19.62
N LEU A 28 -17.83 -5.41 18.96
CA LEU A 28 -18.17 -4.11 19.52
C LEU A 28 -19.68 -3.97 19.57
N PHE A 29 -20.20 -3.51 20.71
CA PHE A 29 -21.63 -3.25 20.86
C PHE A 29 -22.06 -1.99 20.09
N PRO A 30 -23.30 -1.90 19.60
CA PRO A 30 -23.78 -0.75 18.82
C PRO A 30 -23.57 0.61 19.51
N GLU A 31 -23.74 0.67 20.83
CA GLU A 31 -23.55 1.89 21.62
C GLU A 31 -22.09 2.36 21.60
N PHE A 32 -21.14 1.43 21.51
CA PHE A 32 -19.72 1.76 21.39
C PHE A 32 -19.41 2.36 20.01
N LEU A 33 -19.93 1.74 18.94
CA LEU A 33 -19.75 2.21 17.57
C LEU A 33 -20.37 3.60 17.37
N ALA A 34 -21.50 3.88 18.02
CA ALA A 34 -22.17 5.19 17.98
C ALA A 34 -21.32 6.35 18.55
N ARG A 35 -20.27 6.07 19.34
CA ARG A 35 -19.32 7.08 19.83
C ARG A 35 -18.39 7.61 18.72
N TYR A 36 -18.28 6.88 17.62
CA TYR A 36 -17.44 7.19 16.47
C TYR A 36 -18.30 7.40 15.22
N PRO A 37 -19.04 8.51 15.10
CA PRO A 37 -19.79 8.82 13.88
C PRO A 37 -18.85 8.96 12.67
N ALA A 38 -19.43 8.92 11.46
CA ALA A 38 -18.67 9.14 10.23
C ALA A 38 -17.89 10.46 10.31
N GLY A 39 -16.61 10.42 9.96
CA GLY A 39 -15.70 11.56 10.10
C GLY A 39 -14.81 11.52 11.34
N SER A 40 -14.99 10.54 12.23
CA SER A 40 -14.21 10.43 13.48
C SER A 40 -12.80 9.88 13.25
N ASP A 41 -11.85 10.36 14.04
CA ASP A 41 -10.61 9.63 14.37
C ASP A 41 -10.97 8.46 15.29
N VAL A 42 -10.49 7.26 14.96
CA VAL A 42 -10.83 6.03 15.69
C VAL A 42 -9.61 5.34 16.27
N LEU A 43 -8.43 5.94 16.23
CA LEU A 43 -7.19 5.31 16.69
C LEU A 43 -7.20 4.94 18.18
N ASP A 44 -7.98 5.64 19.00
CA ASP A 44 -8.14 5.35 20.43
C ASP A 44 -9.09 4.18 20.72
N ALA A 45 -9.87 3.74 19.73
CA ALA A 45 -10.96 2.79 19.93
C ALA A 45 -10.49 1.43 20.46
N ALA A 46 -9.27 1.00 20.12
CA ALA A 46 -8.68 -0.21 20.69
C ALA A 46 -8.61 -0.14 22.22
N ALA A 47 -8.07 0.95 22.77
CA ALA A 47 -7.99 1.16 24.21
C ALA A 47 -9.38 1.44 24.82
N ALA A 48 -10.18 2.27 24.16
CA ALA A 48 -11.49 2.67 24.66
C ALA A 48 -12.51 1.53 24.70
N SER A 49 -12.28 0.43 23.94
CA SER A 49 -13.15 -0.75 23.88
C SER A 49 -13.19 -1.56 25.16
N GLY A 50 -12.13 -1.54 25.97
CA GLY A 50 -11.98 -2.44 27.12
C GLY A 50 -11.78 -3.91 26.76
N LEU A 51 -11.60 -4.26 25.48
CA LEU A 51 -11.40 -5.64 25.00
C LEU A 51 -9.94 -6.10 25.05
N MET A 52 -9.02 -5.17 25.28
CA MET A 52 -7.58 -5.42 25.30
C MET A 52 -7.00 -5.07 26.67
N SER A 53 -6.12 -5.93 27.17
CA SER A 53 -5.30 -5.66 28.34
C SER A 53 -4.20 -4.64 28.03
N GLU A 54 -3.62 -4.05 29.07
CA GLU A 54 -2.50 -3.10 28.94
C GLU A 54 -1.31 -3.72 28.18
N LYS A 55 -0.95 -4.97 28.48
CA LYS A 55 0.12 -5.68 27.76
C LYS A 55 -0.20 -5.83 26.27
N GLU A 56 -1.44 -6.16 25.92
CA GLU A 56 -1.87 -6.29 24.51
C GLU A 56 -1.87 -4.93 23.79
N LEU A 57 -2.28 -3.86 24.47
CA LEU A 57 -2.20 -2.51 23.93
C LEU A 57 -0.75 -2.10 23.67
N GLN A 58 0.17 -2.36 24.59
CA GLN A 58 1.61 -2.09 24.42
C GLN A 58 2.23 -2.91 23.29
N LEU A 59 1.91 -4.21 23.19
CA LEU A 59 2.42 -5.07 22.11
C LEU A 59 2.01 -4.58 20.72
N THR A 60 0.84 -3.95 20.61
CA THR A 60 0.25 -3.49 19.34
C THR A 60 0.38 -1.99 19.09
N ASP A 61 0.94 -1.24 20.04
CA ASP A 61 1.10 0.22 19.98
C ASP A 61 1.89 0.65 18.72
N PRO A 62 1.43 1.64 17.94
CA PRO A 62 2.13 2.31 16.82
C PRO A 62 3.66 2.40 16.87
N SER A 63 4.22 2.67 18.05
CA SER A 63 5.67 2.78 18.25
C SER A 63 6.41 1.43 18.31
N ASN A 64 5.72 0.34 18.67
CA ASN A 64 6.28 -1.01 18.76
C ASN A 64 6.24 -1.70 17.38
N ASP A 65 7.28 -1.49 16.58
CA ASP A 65 7.35 -1.97 15.21
C ASP A 65 7.71 -3.48 15.08
N ALA A 66 7.66 -4.04 13.87
CA ALA A 66 7.85 -5.48 13.66
C ALA A 66 9.22 -5.97 14.13
N THR A 67 10.25 -5.16 13.93
CA THR A 67 11.62 -5.44 14.39
C THR A 67 11.70 -5.51 15.92
N ALA A 68 11.01 -4.61 16.64
CA ALA A 68 10.94 -4.65 18.09
C ALA A 68 10.17 -5.88 18.62
N ILE A 69 9.05 -6.22 17.98
CA ILE A 69 8.24 -7.41 18.30
C ILE A 69 9.07 -8.70 18.17
N LEU A 70 9.80 -8.84 17.06
CA LEU A 70 10.70 -9.99 16.84
C LEU A 70 11.79 -10.08 17.91
N SER A 71 12.33 -8.94 18.35
CA SER A 71 13.30 -8.91 19.44
C SER A 71 12.69 -9.38 20.76
N ALA A 72 11.45 -8.96 21.07
CA ALA A 72 10.73 -9.41 22.26
C ALA A 72 10.47 -10.93 22.25
N ILE A 73 10.09 -11.51 21.11
CA ILE A 73 9.93 -12.96 20.95
C ILE A 73 11.28 -13.68 21.13
N LYS A 74 12.31 -13.21 20.41
CA LYS A 74 13.67 -13.79 20.48
C LYS A 74 14.27 -13.76 21.88
N THR A 75 13.90 -12.77 22.70
CA THR A 75 14.39 -12.63 24.08
C THR A 75 13.44 -13.25 25.12
N LYS A 76 12.38 -13.95 24.68
CA LYS A 76 11.33 -14.55 25.52
C LYS A 76 10.59 -13.54 26.43
N ASN A 77 10.60 -12.26 26.06
CA ASN A 77 9.81 -11.21 26.74
C ASN A 77 8.33 -11.26 26.32
N ALA A 78 8.03 -11.85 25.17
CA ALA A 78 6.70 -12.21 24.74
C ALA A 78 6.75 -13.54 23.98
N THR A 79 5.65 -14.29 23.94
CA THR A 79 5.54 -15.48 23.08
C THR A 79 4.82 -15.15 21.77
N ALA A 80 4.96 -16.00 20.74
CA ALA A 80 4.24 -15.83 19.48
C ALA A 80 2.71 -15.85 19.69
N VAL A 81 2.21 -16.69 20.61
CA VAL A 81 0.78 -16.73 20.97
C VAL A 81 0.34 -15.42 21.63
N GLU A 82 1.12 -14.87 22.57
CA GLU A 82 0.78 -13.59 23.21
C GLU A 82 0.73 -12.44 22.20
N VAL A 83 1.73 -12.39 21.31
CA VAL A 83 1.81 -11.39 20.24
C VAL A 83 0.61 -11.53 19.29
N LEU A 84 0.34 -12.73 18.77
CA LEU A 84 -0.77 -12.91 17.85
C LEU A 84 -2.12 -12.59 18.50
N THR A 85 -2.33 -12.99 19.76
CA THR A 85 -3.56 -12.71 20.50
C THR A 85 -3.82 -11.20 20.57
N ALA A 86 -2.79 -10.40 20.86
CA ALA A 86 -2.92 -8.94 20.88
C ALA A 86 -3.31 -8.38 19.50
N PHE A 87 -2.65 -8.84 18.42
CA PHE A 87 -2.91 -8.37 17.06
C PHE A 87 -4.28 -8.80 16.52
N MET A 88 -4.75 -10.03 16.79
CA MET A 88 -6.09 -10.47 16.34
C MET A 88 -7.20 -9.68 17.01
N LYS A 89 -7.06 -9.35 18.30
CA LYS A 89 -8.02 -8.50 19.03
C LYS A 89 -8.12 -7.12 18.41
N ARG A 90 -6.97 -6.47 18.20
CA ARG A 90 -6.93 -5.14 17.59
C ARG A 90 -7.42 -5.17 16.13
N ALA A 91 -7.13 -6.22 15.38
CA ALA A 91 -7.64 -6.40 14.02
C ALA A 91 -9.16 -6.56 13.97
N ALA A 92 -9.76 -7.29 14.92
CA ALA A 92 -11.21 -7.43 15.04
C ALA A 92 -11.89 -6.08 15.33
N ILE A 93 -11.31 -5.28 16.24
CA ILE A 93 -11.78 -3.92 16.55
C ILE A 93 -11.65 -3.03 15.32
N ALA A 94 -10.49 -3.03 14.65
CA ALA A 94 -10.23 -2.26 13.44
C ALA A 94 -11.26 -2.57 12.35
N HIS A 95 -11.55 -3.85 12.14
CA HIS A 95 -12.45 -4.28 11.08
C HIS A 95 -13.87 -3.72 11.24
N GLN A 96 -14.40 -3.74 12.45
CA GLN A 96 -15.75 -3.27 12.77
C GLN A 96 -15.90 -1.75 12.62
N LEU A 97 -14.79 -1.00 12.69
CA LEU A 97 -14.76 0.45 12.50
C LEU A 97 -14.42 0.87 11.06
N LEU A 98 -13.59 0.07 10.36
CA LEU A 98 -12.92 0.49 9.13
C LEU A 98 -13.21 -0.38 7.91
N CYS A 99 -13.90 -1.51 8.09
CA CYS A 99 -14.17 -2.48 7.03
C CYS A 99 -12.88 -2.90 6.27
N CYS A 100 -11.83 -3.30 7.00
CA CYS A 100 -10.49 -3.55 6.44
C CYS A 100 -10.15 -5.03 6.16
N LEU A 101 -11.00 -5.99 6.54
CA LEU A 101 -10.75 -7.43 6.36
C LEU A 101 -11.69 -8.06 5.31
N THR A 102 -11.20 -9.06 4.58
CA THR A 102 -12.01 -9.93 3.71
C THR A 102 -12.21 -11.32 4.31
N GLN A 103 -11.19 -11.84 5.00
CA GLN A 103 -11.20 -13.16 5.61
C GLN A 103 -10.49 -13.11 6.97
N VAL A 104 -11.11 -13.71 7.99
CA VAL A 104 -10.57 -13.85 9.34
C VAL A 104 -10.37 -15.34 9.63
N PHE A 105 -9.17 -15.72 10.05
CA PHE A 105 -8.81 -17.12 10.34
C PHE A 105 -7.86 -17.17 11.54
N PHE A 106 -8.28 -16.52 12.63
CA PHE A 106 -7.48 -16.36 13.84
C PHE A 106 -7.08 -17.69 14.49
N GLU A 107 -7.97 -18.68 14.51
CA GLU A 107 -7.70 -20.00 15.07
C GLU A 107 -6.54 -20.72 14.36
N GLU A 108 -6.48 -20.64 13.03
CA GLU A 108 -5.36 -21.19 12.25
C GLU A 108 -4.05 -20.46 12.56
N GLY A 109 -4.11 -19.13 12.73
CA GLY A 109 -2.98 -18.33 13.17
C GLY A 109 -2.50 -18.74 14.57
N LEU A 110 -3.43 -18.91 15.53
CA LEU A 110 -3.12 -19.31 16.91
C LEU A 110 -2.49 -20.70 16.96
N ALA A 111 -2.98 -21.65 16.17
CA ALA A 111 -2.37 -22.96 16.02
C ALA A 111 -0.91 -22.85 15.56
N ARG A 112 -0.64 -22.06 14.52
CA ARG A 112 0.73 -21.81 14.04
C ARG A 112 1.61 -21.12 15.09
N ALA A 113 1.10 -20.10 15.78
CA ALA A 113 1.84 -19.42 16.84
C ALA A 113 2.22 -20.37 17.98
N LYS A 114 1.31 -21.28 18.36
CA LYS A 114 1.57 -22.31 19.36
C LYS A 114 2.65 -23.29 18.92
N GLU A 115 2.61 -23.76 17.67
CA GLU A 115 3.66 -24.63 17.11
C GLU A 115 5.04 -23.96 17.15
N LEU A 116 5.10 -22.66 16.88
CA LEU A 116 6.33 -21.87 16.91
C LEU A 116 6.88 -21.75 18.33
N ASP A 117 6.03 -21.43 19.31
CA ASP A 117 6.40 -21.36 20.72
C ASP A 117 6.90 -22.72 21.25
N GLU A 118 6.19 -23.81 20.93
CA GLU A 118 6.58 -25.18 21.31
C GLU A 118 7.92 -25.60 20.68
N TYR A 119 8.15 -25.26 19.42
CA TYR A 119 9.42 -25.49 18.74
C TYR A 119 10.55 -24.73 19.43
N TYR A 120 10.35 -23.44 19.72
CA TYR A 120 11.37 -22.62 20.34
C TYR A 120 11.70 -23.10 21.76
N GLU A 121 10.69 -23.48 22.53
CA GLU A 121 10.89 -24.02 23.88
C GLU A 121 11.63 -25.36 23.87
N LYS A 122 11.30 -26.26 22.93
CA LYS A 122 11.92 -27.58 22.83
C LYS A 122 13.36 -27.53 22.31
N THR A 123 13.64 -26.64 21.35
CA THR A 123 14.91 -26.65 20.60
C THR A 123 15.88 -25.54 21.00
N GLY A 124 15.39 -24.46 21.61
CA GLY A 124 16.18 -23.24 21.83
C GLY A 124 16.49 -22.46 20.55
N HIS A 125 15.91 -22.85 19.41
CA HIS A 125 16.12 -22.21 18.11
C HIS A 125 14.83 -21.62 17.54
N LEU A 126 14.96 -20.52 16.79
CA LEU A 126 13.87 -19.94 16.01
C LEU A 126 13.81 -20.63 14.65
N ILE A 127 12.61 -20.79 14.08
CA ILE A 127 12.43 -21.30 12.71
C ILE A 127 13.10 -20.41 11.67
N GLY A 128 13.05 -19.09 11.88
CA GLY A 128 13.60 -18.12 10.93
C GLY A 128 13.51 -16.69 11.46
N PRO A 129 13.90 -15.70 10.64
CA PRO A 129 13.99 -14.30 11.05
C PRO A 129 12.64 -13.66 11.36
N LEU A 130 11.52 -14.27 10.95
CA LEU A 130 10.17 -13.77 11.20
C LEU A 130 9.38 -14.62 12.21
N HIS A 131 10.07 -15.47 12.99
CA HIS A 131 9.45 -16.40 13.93
C HIS A 131 8.41 -15.71 14.84
N GLY A 132 7.15 -16.08 14.66
CA GLY A 132 6.01 -15.62 15.48
C GLY A 132 5.43 -14.26 15.08
N LEU A 133 5.97 -13.56 14.07
CA LEU A 133 5.47 -12.24 13.66
C LEU A 133 4.12 -12.36 12.93
N PRO A 134 3.05 -11.68 13.38
CA PRO A 134 1.80 -11.61 12.65
C PRO A 134 1.95 -10.81 11.36
N ILE A 135 1.46 -11.34 10.24
CA ILE A 135 1.44 -10.66 8.94
C ILE A 135 0.05 -10.78 8.33
N SER A 136 -0.48 -9.67 7.82
CA SER A 136 -1.74 -9.63 7.07
C SER A 136 -1.49 -9.54 5.56
N VAL A 137 -2.40 -10.12 4.77
CA VAL A 137 -2.17 -10.32 3.33
C VAL A 137 -3.31 -9.73 2.51
N LYS A 138 -2.99 -8.89 1.52
CA LYS A 138 -3.98 -8.33 0.59
C LYS A 138 -4.77 -9.42 -0.15
N ASP A 139 -6.08 -9.25 -0.30
CA ASP A 139 -7.00 -10.32 -0.74
C ASP A 139 -6.60 -11.05 -2.05
N HIS A 140 -6.14 -10.35 -3.08
CA HIS A 140 -5.79 -11.02 -4.35
C HIS A 140 -4.49 -11.86 -4.32
N LEU A 141 -3.67 -11.75 -3.27
CA LEU A 141 -2.43 -12.53 -3.13
C LEU A 141 -2.77 -13.95 -2.66
N GLY A 142 -2.19 -14.96 -3.32
CA GLY A 142 -2.44 -16.35 -2.99
C GLY A 142 -2.03 -16.71 -1.57
N LEU A 143 -2.96 -17.29 -0.82
CA LEU A 143 -2.70 -17.83 0.50
C LEU A 143 -3.38 -19.19 0.59
N LYS A 144 -2.60 -20.24 0.84
CA LYS A 144 -3.08 -21.63 0.83
C LYS A 144 -4.37 -21.78 1.64
N GLY A 145 -5.39 -22.36 1.01
CA GLY A 145 -6.71 -22.60 1.60
C GLY A 145 -7.62 -21.38 1.67
N LYS A 146 -7.20 -20.20 1.20
CA LYS A 146 -7.99 -18.96 1.26
C LYS A 146 -8.42 -18.46 -0.11
N ARG A 147 -9.54 -17.74 -0.14
CA ARG A 147 -10.09 -17.10 -1.35
C ARG A 147 -9.19 -15.97 -1.83
N ALA A 148 -9.21 -15.68 -3.13
CA ALA A 148 -8.59 -14.50 -3.74
C ALA A 148 -9.55 -13.90 -4.79
N THR A 149 -10.30 -12.87 -4.40
CA THR A 149 -11.50 -12.41 -5.14
C THR A 149 -11.23 -11.29 -6.12
N GLY A 150 -10.15 -10.52 -5.93
CA GLY A 150 -9.90 -9.32 -6.74
C GLY A 150 -11.03 -8.28 -6.65
N GLY A 151 -11.87 -8.35 -5.60
CA GLY A 151 -12.98 -7.44 -5.37
C GLY A 151 -14.23 -7.73 -6.19
N PHE A 152 -14.34 -8.91 -6.81
CA PHE A 152 -15.54 -9.37 -7.52
C PHE A 152 -16.17 -10.60 -6.83
N SER A 153 -17.48 -10.56 -6.70
CA SER A 153 -18.27 -11.67 -6.15
C SER A 153 -18.19 -12.92 -7.03
N GLY A 154 -18.07 -12.77 -8.35
CA GLY A 154 -17.90 -13.89 -9.29
C GLY A 154 -16.61 -14.69 -9.16
N ASP A 155 -15.65 -14.22 -8.36
CA ASP A 155 -14.38 -14.92 -8.10
C ASP A 155 -14.34 -15.64 -6.74
N LEU A 156 -15.41 -15.54 -5.95
CA LEU A 156 -15.52 -16.19 -4.63
C LEU A 156 -15.34 -17.70 -4.70
N ASP A 157 -15.95 -18.35 -5.69
CA ASP A 157 -15.93 -19.81 -5.87
C ASP A 157 -14.85 -20.29 -6.84
N ARG A 158 -14.17 -19.37 -7.54
CA ARG A 158 -13.20 -19.71 -8.61
C ARG A 158 -11.77 -19.84 -8.11
N LEU A 159 -11.42 -19.15 -7.01
CA LEU A 159 -10.02 -18.90 -6.65
C LEU A 159 -9.73 -19.15 -5.16
N ILE A 160 -9.91 -20.38 -4.69
CA ILE A 160 -9.25 -20.84 -3.46
C ILE A 160 -7.81 -21.22 -3.80
N SER A 161 -6.84 -20.55 -3.18
CA SER A 161 -5.44 -20.79 -3.50
C SER A 161 -5.01 -22.15 -2.95
N THR A 162 -4.47 -23.03 -3.80
CA THR A 162 -3.96 -24.35 -3.38
C THR A 162 -2.60 -24.26 -2.69
N GLU A 163 -1.88 -23.17 -2.91
CA GLU A 163 -0.55 -22.88 -2.37
C GLU A 163 -0.44 -21.40 -2.01
N HIS A 164 0.56 -21.06 -1.20
CA HIS A 164 0.93 -19.66 -0.99
C HIS A 164 1.52 -19.07 -2.27
N ALA A 165 1.27 -17.78 -2.53
CA ALA A 165 2.06 -17.04 -3.49
C ALA A 165 3.55 -17.09 -3.07
N PRO A 166 4.50 -17.10 -4.02
CA PRO A 166 5.92 -17.25 -3.71
C PRO A 166 6.46 -16.34 -2.59
N VAL A 167 6.07 -15.06 -2.58
CA VAL A 167 6.46 -14.12 -1.50
C VAL A 167 5.89 -14.55 -0.14
N ASN A 168 4.65 -15.02 -0.10
CA ASN A 168 4.00 -15.50 1.12
C ASN A 168 4.62 -16.80 1.61
N GLN A 169 5.05 -17.68 0.69
CA GLN A 169 5.75 -18.92 1.03
C GLN A 169 7.08 -18.63 1.73
N ILE A 170 7.88 -17.70 1.19
CA ILE A 170 9.16 -17.32 1.81
C ILE A 170 8.94 -16.77 3.24
N LEU A 171 7.92 -15.95 3.44
CA LEU A 171 7.62 -15.39 4.77
C LEU A 171 7.11 -16.45 5.75
N TRP A 172 6.29 -17.39 5.27
CA TRP A 172 5.84 -18.54 6.05
C TRP A 172 7.02 -19.41 6.51
N ASP A 173 7.94 -19.70 5.59
CA ASP A 173 9.15 -20.48 5.85
C ASP A 173 10.11 -19.73 6.78
N ALA A 174 10.12 -18.40 6.73
CA ALA A 174 10.83 -17.54 7.68
C ALA A 174 10.18 -17.51 9.09
N GLY A 175 9.03 -18.16 9.27
CA GLY A 175 8.38 -18.35 10.57
C GLY A 175 7.26 -17.35 10.91
N CYS A 176 6.76 -16.58 9.95
CA CYS A 176 5.65 -15.66 10.21
C CYS A 176 4.32 -16.38 10.50
N VAL A 177 3.34 -15.63 10.98
CA VAL A 177 1.97 -16.11 11.26
C VAL A 177 0.96 -15.31 10.45
N PHE A 178 0.29 -15.96 9.50
CA PHE A 178 -0.85 -15.35 8.80
C PHE A 178 -2.15 -15.61 9.58
N TYR A 179 -3.01 -14.59 9.66
CA TYR A 179 -4.24 -14.66 10.49
C TYR A 179 -5.45 -13.94 9.89
N CYS A 180 -5.24 -13.09 8.88
CA CYS A 180 -6.32 -12.45 8.13
C CYS A 180 -5.90 -12.06 6.71
N LYS A 181 -6.90 -11.81 5.86
CA LYS A 181 -6.74 -11.13 4.56
C LYS A 181 -7.48 -9.79 4.55
N THR A 182 -6.96 -8.83 3.81
CA THR A 182 -7.41 -7.43 3.85
C THR A 182 -8.11 -7.00 2.56
N THR A 183 -9.03 -6.05 2.71
CA THR A 183 -9.86 -5.50 1.63
C THR A 183 -9.06 -4.80 0.54
N LEU A 184 -9.65 -4.80 -0.64
CA LEU A 184 -9.18 -4.14 -1.84
C LEU A 184 -10.39 -3.68 -2.69
N PRO A 185 -10.21 -2.68 -3.59
CA PRO A 185 -11.27 -2.19 -4.45
C PRO A 185 -11.69 -3.21 -5.53
N GLN A 186 -12.91 -3.06 -6.04
CA GLN A 186 -13.37 -3.81 -7.21
C GLN A 186 -12.35 -3.62 -8.34
N SER A 187 -11.98 -4.73 -9.00
CA SER A 187 -10.93 -4.80 -10.02
C SER A 187 -9.50 -4.52 -9.57
N ILE A 188 -9.20 -4.29 -8.28
CA ILE A 188 -7.85 -3.97 -7.77
C ILE A 188 -7.29 -2.62 -8.32
N MET A 189 -7.99 -1.92 -9.21
CA MET A 189 -7.43 -0.82 -10.01
C MET A 189 -7.88 0.59 -9.55
N HIS A 190 -8.01 0.82 -8.24
CA HIS A 190 -8.29 2.15 -7.67
C HIS A 190 -7.19 2.56 -6.68
N LEU A 191 -6.96 3.87 -6.55
CA LEU A 191 -6.20 4.47 -5.42
C LEU A 191 -7.09 4.76 -4.21
N GLU A 192 -8.17 3.98 -4.08
CA GLU A 192 -9.14 3.95 -3.00
C GLU A 192 -9.63 2.50 -2.82
N THR A 193 -10.31 2.16 -1.72
CA THR A 193 -10.74 0.78 -1.43
C THR A 193 -12.24 0.69 -1.20
N HIS A 194 -12.97 0.34 -2.26
CA HIS A 194 -14.40 0.06 -2.25
C HIS A 194 -14.72 -1.11 -3.20
N SER A 195 -15.42 -2.12 -2.69
CA SER A 195 -15.93 -3.29 -3.44
C SER A 195 -17.18 -3.83 -2.74
N PHE A 196 -17.70 -4.97 -3.18
CA PHE A 196 -18.80 -5.66 -2.48
C PHE A 196 -18.48 -5.99 -1.01
N TRP A 197 -17.20 -6.04 -0.63
CA TRP A 197 -16.77 -6.20 0.76
C TRP A 197 -17.13 -5.01 1.66
N GLY A 198 -17.43 -3.85 1.06
CA GLY A 198 -17.68 -2.57 1.72
C GLY A 198 -16.64 -1.51 1.37
N GLN A 199 -16.83 -0.32 1.95
CA GLN A 199 -15.92 0.82 1.84
C GLN A 199 -14.90 0.75 2.98
N THR A 200 -13.62 0.64 2.65
CA THR A 200 -12.57 0.73 3.67
C THR A 200 -12.26 2.18 4.01
N LEU A 201 -12.24 2.47 5.31
CA LEU A 201 -12.13 3.83 5.84
C LEU A 201 -10.74 4.10 6.42
N ASN A 202 -10.38 5.38 6.49
CA ASN A 202 -9.14 5.82 7.09
C ASN A 202 -9.25 5.86 8.63
N PRO A 203 -8.29 5.30 9.39
CA PRO A 203 -8.34 5.31 10.85
C PRO A 203 -8.20 6.70 11.48
N HIS A 204 -7.55 7.65 10.81
CA HIS A 204 -7.38 9.02 11.32
C HIS A 204 -8.64 9.88 11.13
N ASN A 205 -9.51 9.49 10.19
CA ASN A 205 -10.79 10.13 9.91
C ASN A 205 -11.65 9.21 9.01
N THR A 206 -12.72 8.64 9.55
CA THR A 206 -13.60 7.69 8.83
C THR A 206 -14.39 8.29 7.67
N GLY A 207 -14.35 9.61 7.46
CA GLY A 207 -14.88 10.29 6.27
C GLY A 207 -13.89 10.35 5.10
N LEU A 208 -12.67 9.81 5.25
CA LEU A 208 -11.62 9.81 4.24
C LEU A 208 -11.28 8.40 3.76
N THR A 209 -10.73 8.32 2.55
CA THR A 209 -10.21 7.08 1.96
C THR A 209 -8.99 6.54 2.72
N SER A 210 -8.90 5.23 2.89
CA SER A 210 -7.67 4.55 3.31
C SER A 210 -6.59 4.53 2.21
N GLY A 211 -6.88 5.08 1.03
CA GLY A 211 -6.12 4.85 -0.19
C GLY A 211 -6.39 3.46 -0.78
N GLY A 212 -5.66 3.10 -1.84
CA GLY A 212 -5.87 1.83 -2.52
C GLY A 212 -4.81 1.51 -3.57
N SER A 213 -4.77 0.29 -4.08
CA SER A 213 -5.73 -0.79 -3.82
C SER A 213 -5.40 -1.66 -2.62
N SER A 214 -4.28 -1.40 -1.93
CA SER A 214 -3.95 -2.08 -0.66
C SER A 214 -4.51 -1.34 0.56
N GLY A 215 -5.71 -0.76 0.46
CA GLY A 215 -6.28 0.10 1.52
C GLY A 215 -6.60 -0.64 2.81
N GLY A 216 -7.10 -1.88 2.72
CA GLY A 216 -7.27 -2.72 3.91
C GLY A 216 -5.95 -2.97 4.66
N CYS A 217 -4.85 -3.16 3.93
CA CYS A 217 -3.52 -3.22 4.54
C CYS A 217 -3.14 -1.91 5.23
N GLY A 218 -3.31 -0.78 4.53
CA GLY A 218 -2.97 0.54 5.06
C GLY A 218 -3.74 0.88 6.34
N ALA A 219 -5.06 0.72 6.31
CA ALA A 219 -5.93 0.96 7.45
C ALA A 219 -5.58 0.05 8.64
N LEU A 220 -5.37 -1.25 8.39
CA LEU A 220 -5.06 -2.21 9.45
C LEU A 220 -3.70 -1.94 10.11
N VAL A 221 -2.66 -1.62 9.32
CA VAL A 221 -1.33 -1.29 9.85
C VAL A 221 -1.36 0.02 10.63
N ALA A 222 -2.02 1.05 10.11
CA ALA A 222 -2.13 2.34 10.80
C ALA A 222 -2.92 2.25 12.11
N PHE A 223 -3.98 1.43 12.16
CA PHE A 223 -4.73 1.17 13.40
C PHE A 223 -3.94 0.32 14.42
N GLY A 224 -2.84 -0.30 13.99
CA GLY A 224 -2.01 -1.22 14.78
C GLY A 224 -2.54 -2.66 14.82
N GLY A 225 -3.53 -3.00 14.00
CA GLY A 225 -4.06 -4.34 13.89
C GLY A 225 -3.14 -5.31 13.13
N SER A 226 -2.03 -4.82 12.55
CA SER A 226 -0.95 -5.59 11.94
C SER A 226 0.37 -4.82 12.00
N PRO A 227 1.52 -5.44 12.34
CA PRO A 227 2.80 -4.75 12.32
C PRO A 227 3.39 -4.65 10.90
N LEU A 228 3.02 -5.58 10.01
CA LEU A 228 3.49 -5.67 8.64
C LEU A 228 2.41 -6.31 7.76
N SER A 229 2.08 -5.66 6.65
CA SER A 229 1.18 -6.20 5.63
C SER A 229 1.87 -6.40 4.29
N ILE A 230 1.37 -7.33 3.49
CA ILE A 230 1.84 -7.53 2.11
C ILE A 230 0.79 -7.00 1.15
N GLY A 231 1.20 -6.03 0.32
CA GLY A 231 0.38 -5.43 -0.72
C GLY A 231 1.00 -5.58 -2.12
N THR A 232 0.41 -4.88 -3.08
CA THR A 232 0.89 -4.82 -4.47
C THR A 232 0.75 -3.43 -5.04
N ASP A 233 1.52 -3.13 -6.09
CA ASP A 233 1.56 -1.83 -6.75
C ASP A 233 1.84 -1.98 -8.26
N ILE A 234 0.92 -1.46 -9.07
CA ILE A 234 1.06 -1.31 -10.53
C ILE A 234 0.85 0.15 -10.99
N GLY A 235 0.25 0.99 -10.14
CA GLY A 235 0.00 2.41 -10.39
C GLY A 235 0.06 3.30 -9.15
N GLY A 236 0.47 2.76 -7.99
CA GLY A 236 0.42 3.46 -6.70
C GLY A 236 -0.13 2.63 -5.54
N SER A 237 -0.49 1.37 -5.75
CA SER A 237 -1.31 0.63 -4.80
C SER A 237 -0.66 0.19 -3.49
N LEU A 238 0.65 0.36 -3.33
CA LEU A 238 1.32 0.34 -2.02
C LEU A 238 1.40 1.76 -1.44
N ARG A 239 1.73 2.71 -2.30
CA ARG A 239 2.11 4.08 -1.95
C ARG A 239 0.94 4.98 -1.58
N SER A 240 -0.17 4.87 -2.29
CA SER A 240 -1.43 5.57 -1.98
C SER A 240 -1.93 5.23 -0.58
N PRO A 241 -2.12 3.95 -0.18
CA PRO A 241 -2.58 3.65 1.17
C PRO A 241 -1.54 3.97 2.24
N ALA A 242 -0.24 3.84 1.95
CA ALA A 242 0.80 4.31 2.85
C ALA A 242 0.71 5.83 3.09
N SER A 243 0.49 6.60 2.02
CA SER A 243 0.35 8.05 2.08
C SER A 243 -0.90 8.48 2.84
N CYS A 244 -2.04 7.86 2.57
CA CYS A 244 -3.33 8.18 3.19
C CYS A 244 -3.37 7.82 4.68
N CYS A 245 -2.78 6.68 5.05
CA CYS A 245 -2.84 6.16 6.42
C CYS A 245 -1.62 6.59 7.28
N GLY A 246 -0.65 7.30 6.71
CA GLY A 246 0.52 7.80 7.44
C GLY A 246 1.50 6.69 7.86
N ILE A 247 1.78 5.75 6.97
CA ILE A 247 2.67 4.61 7.22
C ILE A 247 3.73 4.47 6.13
N TYR A 248 4.61 3.47 6.26
CA TYR A 248 5.76 3.28 5.40
C TYR A 248 5.51 2.21 4.35
N THR A 249 6.08 2.40 3.17
CA THR A 249 6.19 1.34 2.15
C THR A 249 7.36 1.59 1.23
N LEU A 250 7.79 0.54 0.53
CA LEU A 250 8.63 0.62 -0.65
C LEU A 250 7.95 -0.17 -1.78
N LYS A 251 7.67 0.50 -2.89
CA LYS A 251 7.43 -0.16 -4.17
C LYS A 251 8.79 -0.46 -4.81
N PRO A 252 9.23 -1.73 -4.90
CA PRO A 252 10.50 -2.02 -5.52
C PRO A 252 10.45 -1.91 -7.05
N THR A 253 11.61 -1.98 -7.68
CA THR A 253 11.69 -2.30 -9.11
C THR A 253 11.05 -3.66 -9.39
N THR A 254 10.35 -3.77 -10.51
CA THR A 254 9.69 -5.03 -10.92
C THR A 254 10.72 -6.13 -11.14
N LYS A 255 10.29 -7.40 -11.01
CA LYS A 255 11.15 -8.59 -11.11
C LYS A 255 12.29 -8.65 -10.07
N ARG A 256 12.29 -7.77 -9.06
CA ARG A 256 13.18 -7.87 -7.89
C ARG A 256 12.67 -8.87 -6.86
N LEU A 257 11.35 -8.84 -6.62
CA LEU A 257 10.67 -9.77 -5.72
C LEU A 257 9.85 -10.77 -6.52
N PRO A 258 9.69 -12.02 -6.01
CA PRO A 258 8.82 -12.99 -6.64
C PRO A 258 7.36 -12.47 -6.61
N SER A 259 6.73 -12.44 -7.78
CA SER A 259 5.38 -11.90 -7.92
C SER A 259 4.31 -12.94 -7.61
N ASN A 260 3.04 -12.53 -7.70
CA ASN A 260 1.86 -13.37 -7.54
C ASN A 260 1.69 -14.42 -8.68
N SER A 261 2.70 -14.58 -9.55
CA SER A 261 2.62 -15.20 -10.89
C SER A 261 2.00 -16.59 -10.87
N LEU A 262 0.69 -16.68 -11.13
CA LEU A 262 -0.16 -17.89 -11.25
C LEU A 262 -0.93 -18.31 -9.99
N ARG A 263 -0.73 -17.67 -8.82
CA ARG A 263 -1.31 -18.12 -7.54
C ARG A 263 -2.04 -16.97 -6.87
N GLY A 264 -3.20 -16.59 -7.42
CA GLY A 264 -4.04 -15.50 -6.93
C GLY A 264 -4.93 -14.93 -8.04
N CYS A 265 -5.37 -13.69 -7.88
CA CYS A 265 -6.21 -13.01 -8.87
C CYS A 265 -5.50 -11.78 -9.47
N SER A 266 -5.78 -11.47 -10.75
CA SER A 266 -5.32 -10.25 -11.43
C SER A 266 -6.47 -9.66 -12.25
N SER A 267 -6.50 -8.34 -12.38
CA SER A 267 -7.49 -7.59 -13.18
C SER A 267 -7.38 -7.93 -14.66
N VAL A 268 -6.15 -7.98 -15.18
CA VAL A 268 -5.82 -8.30 -16.57
C VAL A 268 -4.63 -9.28 -16.59
N PRO A 269 -4.87 -10.59 -16.38
CA PRO A 269 -3.81 -11.60 -16.40
C PRO A 269 -3.06 -11.61 -17.75
N GLY A 270 -1.74 -11.74 -17.72
CA GLY A 270 -0.89 -11.80 -18.93
C GLY A 270 -0.52 -10.44 -19.55
N ASN A 271 -1.04 -9.32 -19.03
CA ASN A 271 -0.61 -8.00 -19.47
C ASN A 271 0.81 -7.70 -18.93
N GLU A 272 1.78 -7.59 -19.84
CA GLU A 272 3.19 -7.23 -19.55
C GLU A 272 3.53 -5.76 -19.87
N ALA A 273 2.53 -4.95 -20.20
CA ALA A 273 2.71 -3.56 -20.60
C ALA A 273 3.26 -2.68 -19.45
N ILE A 274 2.70 -2.86 -18.25
CA ILE A 274 3.25 -2.35 -16.99
C ILE A 274 3.20 -3.51 -16.00
N ILE A 275 4.36 -3.91 -15.49
CA ILE A 275 4.46 -5.07 -14.60
C ILE A 275 4.14 -4.61 -13.17
N ALA A 276 3.27 -5.34 -12.49
CA ALA A 276 2.99 -5.12 -11.07
C ALA A 276 4.11 -5.67 -10.19
N THR A 277 4.26 -5.12 -9.00
CA THR A 277 5.15 -5.65 -7.97
C THR A 277 4.42 -5.87 -6.65
N CYS A 278 4.99 -6.67 -5.76
CA CYS A 278 4.58 -6.78 -4.36
C CYS A 278 5.53 -6.00 -3.46
N GLY A 279 5.11 -5.73 -2.23
CA GLY A 279 5.92 -5.04 -1.25
C GLY A 279 5.25 -4.93 0.11
N PRO A 280 6.00 -4.50 1.13
CA PRO A 280 5.49 -4.36 2.49
C PRO A 280 4.78 -3.02 2.68
N LEU A 281 3.74 -3.00 3.51
CA LEU A 281 3.32 -1.81 4.25
C LEU A 281 3.63 -2.06 5.72
N ALA A 282 4.33 -1.13 6.35
CA ALA A 282 4.83 -1.30 7.71
C ALA A 282 4.77 0.03 8.46
N ARG A 283 5.06 -0.01 9.76
CA ARG A 283 5.14 1.21 10.56
C ARG A 283 6.51 1.84 10.55
N SER A 284 7.57 1.16 10.10
CA SER A 284 8.93 1.72 10.07
C SER A 284 9.74 1.42 8.83
N SER A 285 10.70 2.30 8.52
CA SER A 285 11.68 2.07 7.45
C SER A 285 12.51 0.80 7.70
N ARG A 286 12.87 0.51 8.97
CA ARG A 286 13.62 -0.71 9.32
C ARG A 286 12.80 -1.98 9.12
N ASP A 287 11.48 -1.93 9.29
CA ASP A 287 10.60 -3.05 8.97
C ASP A 287 10.50 -3.26 7.45
N ILE A 288 10.54 -2.18 6.65
CA ILE A 288 10.67 -2.30 5.19
C ILE A 288 11.99 -3.00 4.86
N VAL A 289 13.12 -2.56 5.43
CA VAL A 289 14.44 -3.19 5.19
C VAL A 289 14.44 -4.67 5.61
N LEU A 290 13.90 -4.99 6.78
CA LEU A 290 13.74 -6.37 7.27
C LEU A 290 13.00 -7.24 6.24
N PHE A 291 11.87 -6.78 5.71
CA PHE A 291 11.13 -7.52 4.69
C PHE A 291 11.99 -7.83 3.46
N PHE A 292 12.73 -6.84 2.93
CA PHE A 292 13.59 -7.04 1.76
C PHE A 292 14.75 -7.99 2.05
N GLN A 293 15.36 -7.90 3.23
CA GLN A 293 16.40 -8.83 3.67
C GLN A 293 15.88 -10.27 3.68
N VAL A 294 14.74 -10.52 4.34
CA VAL A 294 14.15 -11.86 4.42
C VAL A 294 13.86 -12.44 3.04
N ILE A 295 13.27 -11.66 2.14
CA ILE A 295 12.91 -12.17 0.80
C ILE A 295 14.13 -12.40 -0.09
N LEU A 296 15.14 -11.51 -0.05
CA LEU A 296 16.28 -11.56 -0.98
C LEU A 296 17.42 -12.46 -0.48
N GLU A 297 17.51 -12.72 0.83
CA GLU A 297 18.52 -13.59 1.43
C GLU A 297 18.37 -15.05 0.97
N VAL A 298 17.13 -15.52 0.76
CA VAL A 298 16.85 -16.87 0.24
C VAL A 298 17.09 -17.01 -1.27
N GLN A 299 17.57 -15.95 -1.93
CA GLN A 299 17.94 -15.93 -3.35
C GLN A 299 16.82 -16.47 -4.27
N PRO A 300 15.62 -15.85 -4.27
CA PRO A 300 14.43 -16.40 -4.93
C PRO A 300 14.59 -16.59 -6.44
N TRP A 301 15.55 -15.89 -7.07
CA TRP A 301 15.91 -16.06 -8.48
C TRP A 301 16.48 -17.44 -8.81
N LEU A 302 16.99 -18.20 -7.84
CA LEU A 302 17.43 -19.59 -8.06
C LEU A 302 16.27 -20.54 -8.36
N GLN A 303 15.06 -20.20 -7.93
CA GLN A 303 13.84 -20.99 -8.14
C GLN A 303 12.87 -20.32 -9.14
N ASN A 304 13.12 -19.07 -9.52
CA ASN A 304 12.28 -18.31 -10.43
C ASN A 304 13.10 -17.53 -11.44
N MET A 305 13.18 -18.06 -12.67
CA MET A 305 13.97 -17.47 -13.76
C MET A 305 13.51 -16.09 -14.22
N SER A 306 12.29 -15.66 -13.85
CA SER A 306 11.77 -14.34 -14.25
C SER A 306 12.38 -13.20 -13.43
N LEU A 307 13.09 -13.52 -12.34
CA LEU A 307 13.66 -12.54 -11.42
C LEU A 307 15.06 -12.12 -11.80
N VAL A 308 15.38 -10.86 -11.50
CA VAL A 308 16.74 -10.34 -11.61
C VAL A 308 17.53 -10.80 -10.37
N PRO A 309 18.71 -11.42 -10.52
CA PRO A 309 19.50 -11.93 -9.41
C PRO A 309 20.22 -10.79 -8.65
N LEU A 310 19.45 -9.99 -7.92
CA LEU A 310 19.91 -8.78 -7.25
C LEU A 310 19.74 -8.92 -5.72
N PRO A 311 20.81 -9.28 -4.98
CA PRO A 311 20.76 -9.35 -3.51
C PRO A 311 20.59 -7.96 -2.89
N TRP A 312 20.09 -7.90 -1.64
CA TRP A 312 20.02 -6.67 -0.86
C TRP A 312 21.42 -6.26 -0.37
N LYS A 313 21.95 -5.13 -0.87
CA LYS A 313 23.33 -4.67 -0.58
C LYS A 313 23.39 -3.17 -0.23
N PRO A 314 23.01 -2.77 0.99
CA PRO A 314 23.00 -1.36 1.38
C PRO A 314 24.42 -0.74 1.40
N GLU A 315 25.45 -1.47 1.80
CA GLU A 315 26.82 -0.97 1.92
C GLU A 315 27.44 -0.42 0.61
N GLY A 316 26.84 -0.76 -0.54
CA GLY A 316 27.27 -0.33 -1.87
C GLY A 316 26.82 1.06 -2.30
N VAL A 317 25.94 1.74 -1.55
CA VAL A 317 25.43 3.06 -1.94
C VAL A 317 26.52 4.13 -1.79
N ARG A 318 26.57 5.01 -2.79
CA ARG A 318 27.52 6.12 -2.89
C ARG A 318 26.75 7.35 -3.37
N TRP A 319 26.90 8.44 -2.64
CA TRP A 319 26.24 9.71 -2.96
C TRP A 319 27.09 10.53 -3.94
N SER A 320 26.46 11.20 -4.90
CA SER A 320 27.17 11.94 -5.96
C SER A 320 27.41 13.41 -5.60
N GLY A 321 26.90 13.88 -4.47
CA GLY A 321 27.04 15.25 -4.02
C GLY A 321 28.44 15.61 -3.52
N SER A 322 28.65 16.91 -3.39
CA SER A 322 29.94 17.46 -2.95
C SER A 322 30.27 16.97 -1.53
N GLY A 323 31.48 16.44 -1.32
CA GLY A 323 31.89 15.93 0.00
C GLY A 323 31.09 14.72 0.51
N GLY A 324 30.43 13.97 -0.38
CA GLY A 324 29.63 12.80 -0.01
C GLY A 324 28.18 13.11 0.39
N LYS A 325 27.72 14.34 0.15
CA LYS A 325 26.32 14.75 0.34
C LYS A 325 25.38 14.05 -0.63
N ILE A 326 24.10 13.96 -0.25
CA ILE A 326 23.04 13.41 -1.09
C ILE A 326 22.55 14.49 -2.06
N ARG A 327 22.57 14.22 -3.37
CA ARG A 327 21.92 15.11 -4.35
C ARG A 327 20.42 14.83 -4.38
N LEU A 328 19.66 15.70 -3.72
CA LEU A 328 18.21 15.58 -3.56
C LEU A 328 17.50 16.49 -4.57
N GLY A 329 16.85 15.88 -5.57
CA GLY A 329 15.89 16.59 -6.41
C GLY A 329 14.59 16.83 -5.67
N VAL A 330 13.95 17.97 -5.89
CA VAL A 330 12.62 18.27 -5.35
C VAL A 330 11.66 18.54 -6.50
N MET A 331 10.65 17.69 -6.63
CA MET A 331 9.54 17.92 -7.56
C MET A 331 8.37 18.49 -6.76
N TRP A 332 8.13 19.79 -6.94
CA TRP A 332 7.08 20.53 -6.23
C TRP A 332 5.67 20.16 -6.70
N ASP A 333 5.53 19.86 -7.98
CA ASP A 333 4.33 19.40 -8.66
C ASP A 333 4.73 18.55 -9.88
N ASP A 334 3.78 17.85 -10.49
CA ASP A 334 4.04 16.99 -11.66
C ASP A 334 3.74 17.69 -13.00
N GLY A 335 3.49 19.01 -12.99
CA GLY A 335 3.07 19.79 -14.15
C GLY A 335 1.66 19.50 -14.68
N ASN A 336 0.87 18.67 -14.00
CA ASN A 336 -0.47 18.25 -14.43
C ASN A 336 -1.55 18.56 -13.41
N VAL A 337 -1.26 18.30 -12.13
CA VAL A 337 -2.12 18.57 -10.99
C VAL A 337 -1.29 19.30 -9.96
N LEU A 338 -1.79 20.41 -9.42
CA LEU A 338 -1.14 21.11 -8.33
C LEU A 338 -1.43 20.37 -7.01
N PRO A 339 -0.42 20.06 -6.17
CA PRO A 339 -0.73 19.48 -4.87
C PRO A 339 -1.53 20.48 -4.02
N GLN A 340 -2.54 19.96 -3.34
CA GLN A 340 -3.36 20.69 -2.39
C GLN A 340 -2.49 21.33 -1.29
N PRO A 341 -2.96 22.43 -0.67
CA PRO A 341 -2.24 23.17 0.37
C PRO A 341 -1.48 22.33 1.42
N PRO A 342 -2.05 21.27 2.04
CA PRO A 342 -1.34 20.55 3.09
C PRO A 342 -0.10 19.82 2.58
N VAL A 343 -0.15 19.27 1.36
CA VAL A 343 1.01 18.58 0.76
C VAL A 343 2.11 19.57 0.40
N ARG A 344 1.76 20.74 -0.16
CA ARG A 344 2.73 21.81 -0.40
C ARG A 344 3.38 22.27 0.89
N ARG A 345 2.62 22.42 1.98
CA ARG A 345 3.18 22.77 3.30
C ARG A 345 4.14 21.70 3.81
N ALA A 346 3.76 20.42 3.73
CA ALA A 346 4.61 19.32 4.17
C ALA A 346 5.92 19.26 3.36
N LEU A 347 5.85 19.41 2.04
CA LEU A 347 7.03 19.43 1.18
C LEU A 347 7.95 20.61 1.48
N ASN A 348 7.39 21.81 1.67
CA ASN A 348 8.16 23.00 2.06
C ASN A 348 8.84 22.82 3.42
N ALA A 349 8.12 22.30 4.42
CA ALA A 349 8.66 22.05 5.74
C ALA A 349 9.80 21.02 5.72
N MET A 350 9.62 19.93 4.97
CA MET A 350 10.64 18.90 4.76
C MET A 350 11.90 19.50 4.12
N VAL A 351 11.76 20.21 3.00
CA VAL A 351 12.90 20.85 2.32
C VAL A 351 13.61 21.85 3.23
N ALA A 352 12.85 22.69 3.95
CA ALA A 352 13.42 23.67 4.87
C ALA A 352 14.20 23.01 6.01
N ALA A 353 13.73 21.87 6.52
CA ALA A 353 14.43 21.09 7.53
C ALA A 353 15.71 20.45 6.99
N LEU A 354 15.64 19.78 5.83
CA LEU A 354 16.80 19.13 5.20
C LEU A 354 17.90 20.12 4.81
N ARG A 355 17.56 21.36 4.41
CA ARG A 355 18.55 22.42 4.15
C ARG A 355 19.42 22.75 5.37
N LYS A 356 18.88 22.60 6.59
CA LYS A 356 19.59 22.96 7.84
C LYS A 356 20.66 21.95 8.24
N THR A 357 20.60 20.72 7.73
CA THR A 357 21.49 19.63 8.17
C THR A 357 22.87 19.69 7.49
N GLY A 358 22.94 20.28 6.30
CA GLY A 358 24.15 20.33 5.49
C GLY A 358 24.48 19.02 4.75
N ASN A 359 23.71 17.94 4.96
CA ASN A 359 23.95 16.62 4.36
C ASN A 359 23.37 16.48 2.93
N PHE A 360 22.58 17.45 2.48
CA PHE A 360 21.86 17.40 1.21
C PHE A 360 22.27 18.56 0.30
N ASP A 361 22.64 18.25 -0.94
CA ASP A 361 22.70 19.20 -2.04
C ASP A 361 21.29 19.21 -2.69
N ILE A 362 20.45 20.18 -2.33
CA ILE A 362 19.04 20.23 -2.74
C ILE A 362 18.88 21.09 -4.00
N MET A 363 18.18 20.56 -5.00
CA MET A 363 17.91 21.23 -6.28
C MET A 363 16.50 20.95 -6.79
N ASP A 364 15.94 21.85 -7.58
CA ASP A 364 14.62 21.66 -8.18
C ASP A 364 14.70 20.58 -9.29
N TYR A 365 13.67 19.75 -9.36
CA TYR A 365 13.50 18.74 -10.39
C TYR A 365 12.45 19.20 -11.39
N ASN A 366 12.77 19.17 -12.68
CA ASN A 366 11.81 19.46 -13.75
C ASN A 366 10.99 18.19 -14.08
N PRO A 367 9.66 18.15 -13.89
CA PRO A 367 8.79 16.99 -14.15
C PRO A 367 8.50 16.76 -15.65
N LYS A 368 9.49 17.01 -16.53
CA LYS A 368 9.35 16.81 -17.97
C LYS A 368 8.91 15.37 -18.28
N TYR A 369 7.94 15.25 -19.18
CA TYR A 369 7.29 14.00 -19.62
C TYR A 369 6.31 13.35 -18.64
N HIS A 370 6.02 13.94 -17.47
CA HIS A 370 5.07 13.35 -16.51
C HIS A 370 3.65 13.26 -17.07
N GLN A 371 3.22 14.25 -17.86
CA GLN A 371 1.92 14.22 -18.53
C GLN A 371 1.84 13.05 -19.52
N GLU A 372 2.82 12.94 -20.41
CA GLU A 372 2.89 11.89 -21.43
C GLU A 372 2.98 10.51 -20.79
N LEU A 373 3.75 10.36 -19.71
CA LEU A 373 3.86 9.10 -18.97
C LEU A 373 2.56 8.73 -18.24
N THR A 374 1.81 9.72 -17.74
CA THR A 374 0.51 9.48 -17.10
C THR A 374 -0.50 8.98 -18.13
N VAL A 375 -0.59 9.61 -19.29
CA VAL A 375 -1.45 9.18 -20.41
C VAL A 375 -1.03 7.82 -20.96
N MET A 376 0.28 7.59 -21.09
CA MET A 376 0.84 6.29 -21.50
C MET A 376 0.44 5.20 -20.50
N ALA A 377 0.59 5.44 -19.20
CA ALA A 377 0.21 4.48 -18.17
C ALA A 377 -1.30 4.13 -18.24
N GLN A 378 -2.17 5.13 -18.33
CA GLN A 378 -3.62 4.93 -18.48
C GLN A 378 -3.95 4.04 -19.69
N SER A 379 -3.25 4.24 -20.82
CA SER A 379 -3.46 3.47 -22.06
C SER A 379 -2.96 2.02 -21.98
N LEU A 380 -2.00 1.73 -21.10
CA LEU A 380 -1.37 0.41 -20.94
C LEU A 380 -2.06 -0.47 -19.88
N TYR A 381 -2.86 0.10 -18.97
CA TYR A 381 -3.51 -0.67 -17.91
C TYR A 381 -4.68 -1.54 -18.42
N PHE A 382 -5.46 -1.02 -19.37
CA PHE A 382 -6.65 -1.69 -19.93
C PHE A 382 -6.56 -1.75 -21.45
N THR A 383 -5.65 -2.58 -21.96
CA THR A 383 -5.43 -2.78 -23.40
C THR A 383 -6.51 -3.64 -24.06
N ASP A 384 -7.42 -4.20 -23.26
CA ASP A 384 -8.60 -4.96 -23.67
C ASP A 384 -9.90 -4.12 -23.62
N GLY A 385 -9.77 -2.80 -23.51
CA GLY A 385 -10.92 -1.88 -23.39
C GLY A 385 -11.76 -2.07 -22.13
N GLY A 386 -11.24 -2.74 -21.10
CA GLY A 386 -11.98 -3.08 -19.89
C GLY A 386 -12.88 -4.31 -20.03
N ALA A 387 -12.77 -5.07 -21.13
CA ALA A 387 -13.59 -6.26 -21.38
C ALA A 387 -13.48 -7.29 -20.25
N SER A 388 -12.27 -7.56 -19.74
CA SER A 388 -12.05 -8.51 -18.64
C SER A 388 -12.74 -8.08 -17.35
N VAL A 389 -12.73 -6.78 -17.05
CA VAL A 389 -13.38 -6.19 -15.87
C VAL A 389 -14.90 -6.34 -15.98
N ARG A 390 -15.47 -5.94 -17.13
CA ARG A 390 -16.92 -6.05 -17.38
C ARG A 390 -17.39 -7.50 -17.36
N ALA A 391 -16.62 -8.43 -17.92
CA ALA A 391 -16.95 -9.85 -17.93
C ALA A 391 -16.98 -10.46 -16.52
N ARG A 392 -16.05 -10.06 -15.63
CA ARG A 392 -16.03 -10.51 -14.22
C ARG A 392 -17.24 -10.01 -13.43
N ALA A 393 -17.61 -8.75 -13.62
CA ALA A 393 -18.81 -8.17 -13.00
C ALA A 393 -20.09 -8.88 -13.50
N ALA A 394 -20.20 -9.09 -14.81
CA ALA A 394 -21.35 -9.74 -15.44
C ALA A 394 -21.54 -11.21 -15.02
N ALA A 395 -20.49 -11.89 -14.52
CA ALA A 395 -20.55 -13.30 -14.15
C ALA A 395 -21.54 -13.60 -13.00
N THR A 396 -21.86 -12.62 -12.16
CA THR A 396 -22.87 -12.70 -11.08
C THR A 396 -23.93 -11.61 -11.19
N GLY A 397 -23.88 -10.77 -12.22
CA GLY A 397 -24.71 -9.56 -12.32
C GLY A 397 -24.33 -8.44 -11.33
N GLU A 398 -23.09 -8.46 -10.81
CA GLU A 398 -22.57 -7.40 -9.94
C GLU A 398 -22.42 -6.08 -10.72
N PRO A 399 -22.91 -4.94 -10.17
CA PRO A 399 -22.70 -3.63 -10.78
C PRO A 399 -21.25 -3.19 -10.62
N LEU A 400 -20.77 -2.40 -11.59
CA LEU A 400 -19.48 -1.75 -11.47
C LEU A 400 -19.55 -0.62 -10.45
N CYS A 401 -18.54 -0.51 -9.59
CA CYS A 401 -18.36 0.65 -8.73
C CYS A 401 -18.02 1.89 -9.57
N ASP A 402 -18.38 3.09 -9.10
CA ASP A 402 -18.16 4.35 -9.82
C ASP A 402 -16.70 4.57 -10.24
N LEU A 403 -15.75 4.27 -9.34
CA LEU A 403 -14.32 4.36 -9.66
C LEU A 403 -13.85 3.27 -10.64
N THR A 404 -14.54 2.12 -10.70
CA THR A 404 -14.25 1.07 -11.66
C THR A 404 -14.74 1.50 -13.04
N GLU A 405 -15.95 2.04 -13.14
CA GLU A 405 -16.46 2.59 -14.41
C GLU A 405 -15.57 3.75 -14.89
N TRP A 406 -15.20 4.68 -14.00
CA TRP A 406 -14.28 5.77 -14.33
C TRP A 406 -12.96 5.26 -14.91
N VAL A 407 -12.28 4.32 -14.24
CA VAL A 407 -10.93 3.93 -14.65
C VAL A 407 -10.91 3.15 -15.97
N ILE A 408 -11.96 2.37 -16.28
CA ILE A 408 -12.05 1.61 -17.55
C ILE A 408 -12.66 2.43 -18.70
N THR A 409 -13.07 3.67 -18.46
CA THR A 409 -13.63 4.59 -19.48
C THR A 409 -12.71 5.75 -19.81
N LEU A 410 -11.50 5.80 -19.21
CA LEU A 410 -10.52 6.83 -19.51
C LEU A 410 -10.17 6.85 -21.02
N PRO A 411 -9.88 8.02 -21.62
CA PRO A 411 -9.70 8.15 -23.07
C PRO A 411 -8.66 7.21 -23.72
N GLY A 412 -7.66 6.78 -22.95
CA GLY A 412 -6.61 5.84 -23.40
C GLY A 412 -7.02 4.37 -23.40
N VAL A 413 -8.12 4.02 -22.73
CA VAL A 413 -8.63 2.65 -22.59
C VAL A 413 -9.36 2.25 -23.86
N LYS A 414 -8.79 1.30 -24.59
CA LYS A 414 -9.31 0.82 -25.87
C LYS A 414 -9.07 -0.67 -25.98
N ASP A 415 -9.95 -1.37 -26.69
CA ASP A 415 -9.72 -2.74 -27.11
C ASP A 415 -8.68 -2.75 -28.24
N ARG A 416 -7.49 -3.27 -27.98
CA ARG A 416 -6.35 -3.23 -28.88
C ARG A 416 -6.05 -4.61 -29.41
N SER A 417 -5.85 -4.71 -30.72
CA SER A 417 -5.21 -5.89 -31.30
C SER A 417 -3.77 -6.05 -30.81
N SER A 418 -3.22 -7.25 -30.92
CA SER A 418 -1.81 -7.51 -30.55
C SER A 418 -0.83 -6.58 -31.27
N HIS A 419 -1.11 -6.23 -32.54
CA HIS A 419 -0.27 -5.31 -33.30
C HIS A 419 -0.31 -3.88 -32.73
N GLN A 420 -1.51 -3.36 -32.44
CA GLN A 420 -1.67 -2.04 -31.82
C GLN A 420 -1.06 -1.99 -30.42
N LEU A 421 -1.10 -3.10 -29.68
CA LEU A 421 -0.38 -3.23 -28.42
C LEU A 421 1.13 -3.11 -28.65
N TRP A 422 1.71 -3.82 -29.63
CA TRP A 422 3.14 -3.72 -29.92
C TRP A 422 3.59 -2.31 -30.31
N GLU A 423 2.80 -1.60 -31.11
CA GLU A 423 3.04 -0.19 -31.44
C GLU A 423 3.07 0.68 -30.17
N LEU A 424 2.09 0.51 -29.28
CA LEU A 424 2.03 1.25 -28.02
C LEU A 424 3.20 0.89 -27.08
N LEU A 425 3.65 -0.37 -27.07
CA LEU A 425 4.82 -0.79 -26.29
C LEU A 425 6.12 -0.16 -26.84
N LEU A 426 6.23 0.00 -28.15
CA LEU A 426 7.35 0.71 -28.78
C LEU A 426 7.36 2.19 -28.37
N GLU A 427 6.19 2.85 -28.38
CA GLU A 427 6.06 4.24 -27.90
C GLU A 427 6.41 4.38 -26.42
N ARG A 428 5.95 3.44 -25.58
CA ARG A 428 6.30 3.36 -24.15
C ARG A 428 7.82 3.29 -23.97
N ASP A 429 8.50 2.41 -24.70
CA ASP A 429 9.95 2.22 -24.54
C ASP A 429 10.75 3.42 -25.05
N ALA A 430 10.28 4.07 -26.13
CA ALA A 430 10.85 5.35 -26.57
C ALA A 430 10.67 6.46 -25.52
N LEU A 431 9.50 6.54 -24.88
CA LEU A 431 9.24 7.52 -23.82
C LEU A 431 10.08 7.24 -22.56
N ARG A 432 10.22 5.97 -22.16
CA ARG A 432 11.12 5.54 -21.07
C ARG A 432 12.56 5.97 -21.33
N ALA A 433 13.06 5.78 -22.55
CA ALA A 433 14.41 6.20 -22.92
C ALA A 433 14.58 7.73 -22.80
N LYS A 434 13.61 8.51 -23.29
CA LYS A 434 13.60 9.98 -23.15
C LYS A 434 13.59 10.41 -21.67
N TYR A 435 12.75 9.79 -20.85
CA TYR A 435 12.65 10.09 -19.43
C TYR A 435 13.95 9.74 -18.69
N TYR A 436 14.57 8.61 -19.01
CA TYR A 436 15.85 8.21 -18.40
C TYR A 436 16.98 9.20 -18.72
N LEU A 437 17.07 9.64 -19.98
CA LEU A 437 18.02 10.69 -20.37
C LEU A 437 17.73 12.01 -19.66
N HIS A 438 16.46 12.41 -19.58
CA HIS A 438 16.05 13.59 -18.82
C HIS A 438 16.46 13.50 -17.35
N TRP A 439 16.19 12.39 -16.66
CA TRP A 439 16.63 12.17 -15.28
C TRP A 439 18.14 12.40 -15.12
N ASN A 440 18.96 11.89 -16.05
CA ASN A 440 20.41 12.08 -16.00
C ASN A 440 20.83 13.56 -16.07
N THR A 441 20.10 14.38 -16.83
CA THR A 441 20.36 15.83 -16.89
C THR A 441 20.04 16.56 -15.58
N GLN A 442 19.17 16.00 -14.74
CA GLN A 442 18.80 16.61 -13.45
C GLN A 442 19.90 16.43 -12.41
N ASN A 443 20.84 15.50 -12.62
CA ASN A 443 22.02 15.30 -11.78
C ASN A 443 21.70 15.03 -10.29
N ILE A 444 20.70 14.18 -10.04
CA ILE A 444 20.23 13.80 -8.70
C ILE A 444 20.48 12.32 -8.39
N ASP A 445 20.65 12.01 -7.10
CA ASP A 445 20.72 10.63 -6.58
C ASP A 445 19.31 10.10 -6.30
N VAL A 446 18.47 10.95 -5.71
CA VAL A 446 17.11 10.63 -5.26
C VAL A 446 16.21 11.84 -5.45
N LEU A 447 14.94 11.59 -5.75
CA LEU A 447 13.89 12.58 -5.93
C LEU A 447 12.95 12.56 -4.72
N LEU A 448 12.75 13.70 -4.07
CA LEU A 448 11.68 13.96 -3.12
C LEU A 448 10.49 14.60 -3.84
N CYS A 449 9.30 14.03 -3.64
CA CYS A 449 8.09 14.49 -4.31
C CYS A 449 6.81 14.16 -3.51
N PRO A 450 5.66 14.75 -3.87
CA PRO A 450 4.37 14.31 -3.36
C PRO A 450 4.10 12.83 -3.65
N ALA A 451 3.59 12.10 -2.67
CA ALA A 451 3.08 10.74 -2.86
C ALA A 451 1.66 10.73 -3.44
N GLN A 452 0.91 11.81 -3.22
CA GLN A 452 -0.43 12.08 -3.72
C GLN A 452 -0.62 13.59 -3.89
N TYR A 453 -1.65 13.99 -4.64
CA TYR A 453 -2.00 15.40 -4.82
C TYR A 453 -2.63 16.04 -3.57
N GLY A 454 -2.99 15.27 -2.55
CA GLY A 454 -3.58 15.78 -1.31
C GLY A 454 -3.22 14.90 -0.12
N ALA A 455 -3.80 15.22 1.04
CA ALA A 455 -3.93 14.25 2.13
C ALA A 455 -4.88 13.10 1.68
N ALA A 456 -5.36 12.28 2.60
CA ALA A 456 -6.46 11.36 2.25
C ALA A 456 -7.68 12.15 1.73
N GLN A 457 -8.23 11.71 0.59
CA GLN A 457 -9.36 12.37 -0.08
C GLN A 457 -10.72 11.93 0.48
N PRO A 458 -11.79 12.70 0.23
CA PRO A 458 -13.14 12.25 0.48
C PRO A 458 -13.44 10.91 -0.20
N LEU A 459 -14.31 10.11 0.40
CA LEU A 459 -14.68 8.80 -0.14
C LEU A 459 -15.23 8.90 -1.57
N GLN A 460 -14.83 7.96 -2.41
CA GLN A 460 -15.20 7.75 -3.81
C GLN A 460 -14.77 8.88 -4.75
N THR A 461 -13.75 9.65 -4.37
CA THR A 461 -13.30 10.81 -5.15
C THR A 461 -11.90 10.68 -5.75
N THR A 462 -11.12 9.64 -5.46
CA THR A 462 -9.72 9.55 -5.89
C THR A 462 -9.57 9.27 -7.40
N LYS A 463 -9.61 10.33 -8.22
CA LYS A 463 -9.56 10.29 -9.70
C LYS A 463 -8.26 10.85 -10.32
N TYR A 464 -7.12 10.61 -9.67
CA TYR A 464 -5.81 10.95 -10.23
C TYR A 464 -4.70 10.09 -9.61
N TRP A 465 -3.74 9.66 -10.44
CA TRP A 465 -2.64 8.78 -10.03
C TRP A 465 -1.26 9.18 -10.58
N GLY A 466 -1.13 10.35 -11.21
CA GLY A 466 0.11 10.77 -11.90
C GLY A 466 1.36 10.75 -11.00
N TYR A 467 1.23 11.22 -9.75
CA TYR A 467 2.30 11.20 -8.74
C TYR A 467 2.87 9.81 -8.43
N THR A 468 2.17 8.73 -8.77
CA THR A 468 2.62 7.36 -8.54
C THR A 468 2.79 6.55 -9.81
N SER A 469 1.88 6.66 -10.77
CA SER A 469 1.81 5.82 -11.98
C SER A 469 2.98 6.05 -12.93
N VAL A 470 3.52 7.27 -13.00
CA VAL A 470 4.70 7.57 -13.83
C VAL A 470 5.89 6.69 -13.45
N PHE A 471 6.09 6.45 -12.15
CA PHE A 471 7.18 5.63 -11.63
C PHE A 471 6.96 4.12 -11.82
N ASN A 472 5.71 3.66 -11.98
CA ASN A 472 5.44 2.31 -12.49
C ASN A 472 5.74 2.22 -13.99
N CYS A 473 5.31 3.24 -14.74
CA CYS A 473 5.53 3.30 -16.17
C CYS A 473 7.02 3.24 -16.49
N VAL A 474 7.90 3.90 -15.73
CA VAL A 474 9.36 3.84 -15.93
C VAL A 474 10.10 2.80 -15.06
N ASP A 475 9.38 2.00 -14.26
CA ASP A 475 9.92 0.94 -13.39
C ASP A 475 10.95 1.41 -12.33
N PHE A 476 10.73 2.61 -11.79
CA PHE A 476 11.59 3.21 -10.76
C PHE A 476 11.11 2.79 -9.37
N PRO A 477 11.98 2.38 -8.43
CA PRO A 477 11.61 2.10 -7.05
C PRO A 477 11.19 3.40 -6.33
N ALA A 478 10.21 3.30 -5.44
CA ALA A 478 9.66 4.45 -4.75
C ALA A 478 9.20 4.10 -3.34
N ALA A 479 9.71 4.83 -2.33
CA ALA A 479 9.31 4.70 -0.94
C ALA A 479 8.37 5.83 -0.53
N VAL A 480 7.33 5.52 0.23
CA VAL A 480 6.46 6.52 0.88
C VAL A 480 6.66 6.44 2.38
N PHE A 481 6.65 7.60 3.02
CA PHE A 481 6.87 7.76 4.45
C PHE A 481 6.05 8.95 4.99
N PRO A 482 5.56 8.87 6.24
CA PRO A 482 4.91 9.98 6.90
C PRO A 482 5.91 11.10 7.21
N THR A 483 5.43 12.34 7.28
CA THR A 483 6.28 13.51 7.58
C THR A 483 6.27 13.93 9.05
N GLY A 484 5.47 13.26 9.89
CA GLY A 484 5.09 13.73 11.23
C GLY A 484 4.09 14.89 11.23
N LEU A 485 3.86 15.55 10.09
CA LEU A 485 2.86 16.60 9.97
C LEU A 485 1.48 16.03 9.66
N LYS A 486 0.46 16.73 10.16
CA LYS A 486 -0.95 16.49 9.84
C LYS A 486 -1.54 17.69 9.12
N ALA A 487 -2.55 17.46 8.29
CA ALA A 487 -3.35 18.51 7.69
C ALA A 487 -4.05 19.33 8.79
N ASN A 488 -4.12 20.65 8.57
CA ASN A 488 -4.69 21.59 9.52
C ASN A 488 -5.50 22.65 8.77
N ALA A 489 -6.80 22.72 9.02
CA ALA A 489 -7.70 23.61 8.28
C ALA A 489 -7.30 25.09 8.31
N SER A 490 -6.67 25.55 9.40
CA SER A 490 -6.23 26.95 9.55
C SER A 490 -4.91 27.24 8.83
N LEU A 491 -4.04 26.23 8.68
CA LEU A 491 -2.76 26.37 7.99
C LEU A 491 -2.85 26.04 6.50
N ASP A 492 -3.91 25.32 6.11
CA ASP A 492 -4.11 24.75 4.79
C ASP A 492 -5.44 25.25 4.16
N PRO A 493 -5.67 26.57 4.02
CA PRO A 493 -6.90 27.06 3.40
C PRO A 493 -6.96 26.67 1.92
N LYS A 494 -8.18 26.60 1.36
CA LYS A 494 -8.36 26.41 -0.10
C LYS A 494 -7.60 27.47 -0.88
N ASP A 495 -7.07 27.07 -2.03
CA ASP A 495 -6.49 28.02 -3.00
C ASP A 495 -7.56 29.02 -3.48
N SER A 496 -7.11 30.19 -3.94
CA SER A 496 -7.98 31.18 -4.57
C SER A 496 -8.65 30.62 -5.83
N ASP A 497 -9.95 30.89 -5.99
CA ASP A 497 -10.73 30.55 -7.19
C ASP A 497 -10.23 31.27 -8.45
N SER A 498 -9.34 32.26 -8.32
CA SER A 498 -8.73 32.97 -9.44
C SER A 498 -7.63 32.19 -10.17
N ARG A 499 -7.29 30.98 -9.73
CA ARG A 499 -6.27 30.14 -10.38
C ARG A 499 -6.87 29.37 -11.55
N GLU A 500 -6.32 29.58 -12.74
CA GLU A 500 -6.62 28.73 -13.89
C GLU A 500 -6.01 27.32 -13.70
N PRO A 501 -6.82 26.25 -13.71
CA PRO A 501 -6.32 24.89 -13.58
C PRO A 501 -5.54 24.45 -14.82
N TRP A 502 -4.50 23.63 -14.64
CA TRP A 502 -3.66 23.13 -15.73
C TRP A 502 -4.33 22.01 -16.53
N SER A 503 -5.29 21.30 -15.93
CA SER A 503 -6.02 20.19 -16.54
C SER A 503 -7.39 19.99 -15.89
N GLU A 504 -8.25 19.15 -16.48
CA GLU A 504 -9.51 18.74 -15.85
C GLU A 504 -9.28 18.01 -14.51
N ALA A 505 -8.22 17.18 -14.43
CA ALA A 505 -7.85 16.50 -13.19
C ALA A 505 -7.41 17.50 -12.11
N ASP A 506 -6.71 18.56 -12.50
CA ASP A 506 -6.29 19.64 -11.62
C ASP A 506 -7.48 20.39 -11.05
N ALA A 507 -8.41 20.82 -11.93
CA ALA A 507 -9.66 21.47 -11.54
C ALA A 507 -10.49 20.60 -10.57
N TYR A 508 -10.64 19.31 -10.90
CA TYR A 508 -11.35 18.36 -10.06
C TYR A 508 -10.67 18.19 -8.70
N SER A 509 -9.34 18.01 -8.68
CA SER A 509 -8.57 17.82 -7.44
C SER A 509 -8.66 19.03 -6.49
N ALA A 510 -8.70 20.24 -7.04
CA ALA A 510 -8.89 21.47 -6.28
C ALA A 510 -10.33 21.57 -5.73
N ALA A 511 -11.32 21.22 -6.55
CA ALA A 511 -12.73 21.31 -6.19
C ALA A 511 -13.12 20.38 -5.02
N ILE A 512 -12.58 19.15 -5.00
CA ILE A 512 -12.88 18.17 -3.94
C ILE A 512 -12.13 18.43 -2.63
N TYR A 513 -11.20 19.40 -2.59
CA TYR A 513 -10.47 19.70 -1.36
C TYR A 513 -11.41 20.31 -0.32
N ASP A 514 -11.41 19.79 0.90
CA ASP A 514 -12.12 20.36 2.04
C ASP A 514 -11.16 20.40 3.24
N PRO A 515 -10.69 21.60 3.66
CA PRO A 515 -9.77 21.75 4.78
C PRO A 515 -10.29 21.16 6.09
N LEU A 516 -11.61 21.23 6.35
CA LEU A 516 -12.21 20.72 7.59
C LEU A 516 -12.25 19.19 7.58
N LEU A 517 -12.63 18.60 6.45
CA LEU A 517 -12.66 17.14 6.31
C LEU A 517 -11.26 16.53 6.31
N SER A 518 -10.27 17.19 5.70
CA SER A 518 -8.88 16.71 5.73
C SER A 518 -8.16 16.95 7.06
N ASN A 519 -8.76 17.69 8.00
CA ASN A 519 -8.11 18.04 9.26
C ASN A 519 -7.66 16.79 10.03
N ASN A 520 -6.49 16.84 10.66
CA ASN A 520 -5.84 15.71 11.36
C ASN A 520 -5.38 14.54 10.46
N ALA A 521 -5.66 14.54 9.15
CA ALA A 521 -5.15 13.51 8.25
C ALA A 521 -3.61 13.58 8.15
N PRO A 522 -2.90 12.43 8.16
CA PRO A 522 -1.45 12.41 8.06
C PRO A 522 -0.96 12.91 6.70
N LEU A 523 0.20 13.56 6.70
CA LEU A 523 0.86 14.04 5.49
C LEU A 523 2.10 13.22 5.21
N SER A 524 2.21 12.74 3.98
CA SER A 524 3.27 11.83 3.55
C SER A 524 3.92 12.31 2.26
N LEU A 525 5.18 11.94 2.07
CA LEU A 525 5.96 12.24 0.87
C LEU A 525 6.56 10.95 0.29
N GLN A 526 7.13 11.06 -0.90
CA GLN A 526 7.71 9.95 -1.64
C GLN A 526 9.17 10.24 -2.02
N LEU A 527 10.04 9.25 -1.81
CA LEU A 527 11.38 9.20 -2.39
C LEU A 527 11.41 8.25 -3.59
N VAL A 528 12.08 8.66 -4.67
CA VAL A 528 12.22 7.86 -5.90
C VAL A 528 13.67 7.87 -6.37
N SER A 529 14.17 6.76 -6.89
CA SER A 529 15.44 6.72 -7.62
C SER A 529 15.31 5.87 -8.88
N LYS A 530 16.41 5.68 -9.61
CA LYS A 530 16.42 4.91 -10.86
C LYS A 530 16.09 3.44 -10.62
N ARG A 531 15.68 2.76 -11.69
CA ARG A 531 15.51 1.31 -11.74
C ARG A 531 16.69 0.58 -11.09
N HIS A 532 16.40 -0.38 -10.21
CA HIS A 532 17.36 -1.15 -9.40
C HIS A 532 18.13 -0.38 -8.31
N ALA A 533 17.71 0.85 -7.99
CA ALA A 533 18.29 1.65 -6.90
C ALA A 533 17.43 1.62 -5.62
N ASP A 534 16.79 0.49 -5.30
CA ASP A 534 15.89 0.38 -4.15
C ASP A 534 16.63 0.67 -2.82
N GLU A 535 17.88 0.22 -2.67
CA GLU A 535 18.73 0.52 -1.52
C GLU A 535 19.09 2.00 -1.42
N VAL A 536 19.25 2.70 -2.56
CA VAL A 536 19.51 4.16 -2.58
C VAL A 536 18.30 4.89 -2.00
N VAL A 537 17.09 4.48 -2.39
CA VAL A 537 15.84 5.05 -1.85
C VAL A 537 15.74 4.82 -0.35
N MET A 538 15.99 3.59 0.12
CA MET A 538 15.87 3.27 1.55
C MET A 538 16.94 3.93 2.40
N GLN A 539 18.17 4.05 1.90
CA GLN A 539 19.22 4.77 2.64
C GLN A 539 18.97 6.27 2.68
N ALA A 540 18.50 6.87 1.58
CA ALA A 540 18.09 8.27 1.61
C ALA A 540 16.97 8.50 2.63
N LEU A 541 16.01 7.57 2.75
CA LEU A 541 14.98 7.64 3.78
C LEU A 541 15.55 7.55 5.20
N GLN A 542 16.47 6.61 5.45
CA GLN A 542 17.14 6.49 6.75
C GLN A 542 17.92 7.76 7.12
N GLU A 543 18.61 8.37 6.16
CA GLU A 543 19.32 9.65 6.35
C GLU A 543 18.36 10.83 6.60
N ILE A 544 17.12 10.77 6.10
CA ILE A 544 16.08 11.74 6.48
C ILE A 544 15.58 11.48 7.90
N GLU A 545 15.41 10.23 8.31
CA GLU A 545 14.96 9.87 9.66
C GLU A 545 15.97 10.20 10.77
N THR A 546 17.27 10.21 10.48
CA THR A 546 18.29 10.62 11.46
C THR A 546 18.23 12.11 11.77
N VAL A 547 17.70 12.92 10.85
CA VAL A 547 17.64 14.38 10.98
C VAL A 547 16.26 14.91 11.33
N LEU A 548 15.21 14.12 11.08
CA LEU A 548 13.83 14.46 11.39
C LEU A 548 13.12 13.24 12.00
N PRO A 549 12.55 13.35 13.21
CA PRO A 549 11.64 12.32 13.69
C PRO A 549 10.40 12.34 12.79
N LEU A 550 10.29 11.36 11.90
CA LEU A 550 9.19 11.22 10.93
C LEU A 550 7.92 10.62 11.57
N ARG A 551 7.97 10.35 12.88
CA ARG A 551 6.86 9.93 13.72
C ARG A 551 6.79 10.81 14.96
N ASP A 552 5.57 10.98 15.44
CA ASP A 552 5.27 11.52 16.76
C ASP A 552 5.71 10.57 17.88
#